data_AF-A0A4Y8SMA3-F1
#
_entry.id   AF-A0A4Y8SMA3-F1
#
_cell.length_a   1.000
_cell.length_b   1.000
_cell.length_c   1.000
_cell.angle_alpha   90.00
_cell.angle_beta   90.00
_cell.angle_gamma   90.00
#
_symmetry.space_group_name_H-M   'P 1'
#
loop_
_entity.id
_entity.type
_entity.pdbx_description
1 polymer ?
#
loop_
_entity_poly.entity_id
_entity_poly.type
_entity_poly.pdbx_seq_one_letter_code
_entity_poly.pdbx_strand_id
1 'polypeptide(L)'
;MLLPRICKIIGRILWFPALVLAAMVQLRHYVIPFLDFHKPAGRVSIFVDRGYDYSDEVTTTLFVLTLVFLAFGKRKDENALISKIRQYAFYWAASITWATTAMYFILMNFFDFIAPSRLFDLFVILGNLFIVYNFLVPIIVFFPVFWYLRSTIKHGDQLKPVYLVRSPAINILGKCATLLFMLVGIITGLFFTSNNSYPVIFTLFPLVIALWVCAKEPHEDKALFATRLNAVQLSIFVHYLLFILVYWVVYGWDYADVLGCSVVSSQLIFLVVFFWMRYKAPKMVTEDSVE
;
A
#
# COMPACT_ATOMS: atom_id res chain seq x y z
N MET A 1 12.78 14.45 2.36
CA MET A 1 12.31 14.25 0.96
C MET A 1 12.97 12.99 0.43
N LEU A 2 12.25 12.18 -0.36
CA LEU A 2 12.77 10.88 -0.79
C LEU A 2 13.48 10.92 -2.16
N LEU A 3 12.97 11.67 -3.15
CA LEU A 3 13.53 11.70 -4.50
C LEU A 3 13.89 13.11 -5.01
N PRO A 4 14.98 13.25 -5.80
CA PRO A 4 15.38 14.52 -6.40
C PRO A 4 14.36 15.01 -7.44
N ARG A 5 14.47 16.29 -7.82
CA ARG A 5 13.59 16.93 -8.80
C ARG A 5 13.62 16.24 -10.17
N ILE A 6 14.79 15.69 -10.56
CA ILE A 6 15.01 15.04 -11.84
C ILE A 6 14.05 13.85 -12.02
N CYS A 7 13.82 13.05 -10.98
CA CYS A 7 12.88 11.93 -11.02
C CYS A 7 11.48 12.38 -11.43
N LYS A 8 10.99 13.54 -10.95
CA LYS A 8 9.66 14.05 -11.33
C LYS A 8 9.57 14.39 -12.82
N ILE A 9 10.65 14.89 -13.40
CA ILE A 9 10.73 15.22 -14.82
C ILE A 9 10.70 13.92 -15.62
N ILE A 10 11.52 12.93 -15.22
CA ILE A 10 11.53 11.59 -15.83
C ILE A 10 10.13 10.97 -15.77
N GLY A 11 9.48 10.98 -14.61
CA GLY A 11 8.11 10.45 -14.47
C GLY A 11 7.07 11.14 -15.36
N ARG A 12 7.22 12.44 -15.66
CA ARG A 12 6.33 13.13 -16.61
C ARG A 12 6.57 12.70 -18.05
N ILE A 13 7.83 12.52 -18.43
CA ILE A 13 8.21 12.05 -19.77
C ILE A 13 7.75 10.61 -19.97
N LEU A 14 7.92 9.76 -18.95
CA LEU A 14 7.55 8.35 -18.99
C LEU A 14 6.04 8.09 -18.83
N TRP A 15 5.26 9.05 -18.32
CA TRP A 15 3.83 8.86 -18.07
C TRP A 15 3.05 8.39 -19.30
N PHE A 16 3.17 9.12 -20.41
CA PHE A 16 2.45 8.79 -21.62
C PHE A 16 2.87 7.43 -22.21
N PRO A 17 4.16 7.15 -22.46
CA PRO A 17 4.55 5.85 -23.01
C PRO A 17 4.26 4.68 -22.06
N ALA A 18 4.42 4.85 -20.74
CA ALA A 18 4.09 3.79 -19.77
C ALA A 18 2.59 3.47 -19.78
N LEU A 19 1.73 4.49 -19.87
CA LEU A 19 0.28 4.30 -19.92
C LEU A 19 -0.17 3.63 -21.22
N VAL A 20 0.39 4.04 -22.37
CA VAL A 20 0.09 3.43 -23.67
C VAL A 20 0.54 1.97 -23.68
N LEU A 21 1.75 1.69 -23.19
CA LEU A 21 2.26 0.33 -23.10
C LEU A 21 1.39 -0.53 -22.17
N ALA A 22 1.02 -0.02 -20.99
CA ALA A 22 0.10 -0.69 -20.06
C ALA A 22 -1.23 -1.01 -20.71
N ALA A 23 -1.83 -0.08 -21.45
CA ALA A 23 -3.06 -0.33 -22.17
C ALA A 23 -2.91 -1.38 -23.29
N MET A 24 -1.79 -1.36 -24.03
CA MET A 24 -1.53 -2.35 -25.08
C MET A 24 -1.35 -3.75 -24.50
N VAL A 25 -0.53 -3.90 -23.46
CA VAL A 25 -0.26 -5.22 -22.88
C VAL A 25 -1.52 -5.75 -22.17
N GLN A 26 -2.15 -4.95 -21.30
CA GLN A 26 -3.27 -5.42 -20.47
C GLN A 26 -4.61 -5.55 -21.21
N LEU A 27 -4.89 -4.71 -22.21
CA LEU A 27 -6.19 -4.73 -22.92
C LEU A 27 -6.13 -5.42 -24.29
N ARG A 28 -4.96 -5.51 -24.91
CA ARG A 28 -4.78 -6.11 -26.24
C ARG A 28 -3.91 -7.35 -26.23
N HIS A 29 -3.44 -7.80 -25.06
CA HIS A 29 -2.51 -8.93 -24.93
C HIS A 29 -1.29 -8.75 -25.84
N TYR A 30 -0.79 -7.51 -25.94
CA TYR A 30 0.38 -7.21 -26.75
C TYR A 30 1.63 -7.81 -26.11
N VAL A 31 2.29 -8.70 -26.84
CA VAL A 31 3.58 -9.31 -26.44
C VAL A 31 4.72 -8.50 -27.05
N ILE A 32 5.65 -8.04 -26.23
CA ILE A 32 6.84 -7.31 -26.64
C ILE A 32 7.85 -8.33 -27.21
N PRO A 33 8.20 -8.28 -28.51
CA PRO A 33 8.90 -9.38 -29.17
C PRO A 33 10.26 -9.78 -28.57
N PHE A 34 10.97 -8.85 -27.93
CA PHE A 34 12.27 -9.15 -27.29
C PHE A 34 12.15 -9.64 -25.85
N LEU A 35 10.95 -9.62 -25.27
CA LEU A 35 10.65 -10.10 -23.91
C LEU A 35 9.97 -11.48 -23.92
N ASP A 36 9.70 -12.02 -25.10
CA ASP A 36 9.07 -13.31 -25.29
C ASP A 36 10.13 -14.42 -25.36
N PHE A 37 10.35 -15.10 -24.23
CA PHE A 37 11.37 -16.15 -24.11
C PHE A 37 10.77 -17.54 -24.23
N HIS A 38 10.81 -18.07 -25.45
CA HIS A 38 10.53 -19.47 -25.72
C HIS A 38 11.79 -20.32 -25.52
N LYS A 39 11.95 -20.93 -24.34
CA LYS A 39 13.02 -21.94 -24.13
C LYS A 39 12.59 -23.30 -24.71
N PRO A 40 13.49 -24.01 -25.43
CA PRO A 40 13.22 -25.39 -25.85
C PRO A 40 13.05 -26.30 -24.64
N ALA A 41 12.20 -27.33 -24.78
CA ALA A 41 11.72 -28.19 -23.70
C ALA A 41 12.85 -28.78 -22.82
N GLY A 42 13.02 -28.24 -21.60
CA GLY A 42 13.96 -28.69 -20.57
C GLY A 42 13.33 -28.62 -19.17
N ARG A 43 14.00 -29.17 -18.14
CA ARG A 43 13.45 -29.32 -16.76
C ARG A 43 12.83 -28.01 -16.24
N VAL A 44 11.60 -28.11 -15.74
CA VAL A 44 10.87 -27.02 -15.07
C VAL A 44 11.64 -26.63 -13.80
N SER A 45 11.96 -25.35 -13.65
CA SER A 45 12.56 -24.81 -12.42
C SER A 45 11.50 -23.99 -11.69
N ILE A 46 11.55 -23.98 -10.37
CA ILE A 46 10.62 -23.22 -9.51
C ILE A 46 10.62 -21.70 -9.84
N PHE A 47 11.68 -21.19 -10.48
CA PHE A 47 11.82 -19.77 -10.80
C PHE A 47 11.45 -19.39 -12.24
N VAL A 48 11.37 -20.36 -13.16
CA VAL A 48 11.08 -20.11 -14.58
C VAL A 48 10.44 -21.38 -15.17
N ASP A 49 9.13 -21.34 -15.39
CA ASP A 49 8.38 -22.32 -16.20
C ASP A 49 8.66 -22.16 -17.73
N ARG A 50 8.08 -23.00 -18.58
CA ARG A 50 8.37 -23.03 -20.03
C ARG A 50 7.57 -21.96 -20.81
N GLY A 51 8.26 -20.97 -21.37
CA GLY A 51 7.67 -19.90 -22.19
C GLY A 51 7.17 -18.76 -21.32
N TYR A 52 8.00 -17.73 -21.13
CA TYR A 52 7.62 -16.53 -20.38
C TYR A 52 7.61 -15.32 -21.26
N ASP A 53 6.50 -14.62 -21.20
CA ASP A 53 6.38 -13.26 -21.67
C ASP A 53 6.62 -12.32 -20.48
N TYR A 54 7.71 -11.54 -20.50
CA TYR A 54 8.00 -10.52 -19.49
C TYR A 54 7.33 -9.16 -19.75
N SER A 55 6.42 -9.09 -20.73
CA SER A 55 5.76 -7.85 -21.11
C SER A 55 4.96 -7.26 -19.96
N ASP A 56 4.29 -8.10 -19.16
CA ASP A 56 3.52 -7.66 -18.00
C ASP A 56 4.40 -7.10 -16.89
N GLU A 57 5.53 -7.75 -16.60
CA GLU A 57 6.51 -7.35 -15.59
C GLU A 57 7.15 -6.02 -15.93
N VAL A 58 7.65 -5.88 -17.16
CA VAL A 58 8.27 -4.64 -17.64
C VAL A 58 7.26 -3.50 -17.64
N THR A 59 6.05 -3.76 -18.12
CA THR A 59 5.04 -2.72 -18.29
C THR A 59 4.50 -2.22 -16.96
N THR A 60 4.15 -3.13 -16.04
CA THR A 60 3.73 -2.76 -14.69
C THR A 60 4.86 -2.08 -13.93
N THR A 61 6.09 -2.56 -14.05
CA THR A 61 7.25 -1.92 -13.40
C THR A 61 7.46 -0.51 -13.90
N LEU A 62 7.42 -0.30 -15.22
CA LEU A 62 7.53 1.02 -15.82
C LEU A 62 6.39 1.94 -15.37
N PHE A 63 5.17 1.41 -15.28
CA PHE A 63 4.01 2.15 -14.81
C PHE A 63 4.11 2.54 -13.33
N VAL A 64 4.46 1.60 -12.44
CA VAL A 64 4.67 1.85 -11.01
C VAL A 64 5.80 2.85 -10.79
N LEU A 65 6.96 2.67 -11.44
CA LEU A 65 8.11 3.58 -11.31
C LEU A 65 7.74 5.00 -11.73
N THR A 66 7.01 5.13 -12.84
CA THR A 66 6.51 6.42 -13.33
C THR A 66 5.62 7.10 -12.28
N LEU A 67 4.68 6.36 -11.69
CA LEU A 67 3.79 6.87 -10.66
C LEU A 67 4.56 7.26 -9.38
N VAL A 68 5.51 6.43 -8.94
CA VAL A 68 6.40 6.72 -7.79
C VAL A 68 7.19 8.01 -8.06
N PHE A 69 7.79 8.17 -9.24
CA PHE A 69 8.51 9.37 -9.63
C PHE A 69 7.64 10.62 -9.62
N LEU A 70 6.40 10.52 -10.11
CA LEU A 70 5.44 11.62 -10.10
C LEU A 70 5.02 12.02 -8.67
N ALA A 71 4.71 11.04 -7.83
CA ALA A 71 4.22 11.25 -6.46
C ALA A 71 5.32 11.72 -5.50
N PHE A 72 6.48 11.05 -5.51
CA PHE A 72 7.57 11.29 -4.56
C PHE A 72 8.59 12.34 -5.02
N GLY A 73 8.64 12.67 -6.31
CA GLY A 73 9.58 13.65 -6.86
C GLY A 73 9.35 15.09 -6.39
N LYS A 74 10.43 15.76 -5.96
CA LYS A 74 10.44 17.17 -5.51
C LYS A 74 9.91 18.13 -6.57
N ARG A 75 9.08 19.10 -6.18
CA ARG A 75 8.61 20.21 -7.05
C ARG A 75 9.65 21.33 -7.14
N LYS A 76 9.59 22.12 -8.23
CA LYS A 76 10.48 23.29 -8.43
C LYS A 76 10.37 24.27 -7.26
N ASP A 77 9.15 24.62 -6.88
CA ASP A 77 8.87 25.66 -5.87
C ASP A 77 8.53 25.04 -4.51
N GLU A 78 9.23 23.96 -4.14
CA GLU A 78 8.89 23.21 -2.94
C GLU A 78 9.48 23.84 -1.67
N ASN A 79 8.62 24.53 -0.91
CA ASN A 79 8.91 25.04 0.42
C ASN A 79 8.56 24.01 1.52
N ALA A 80 8.92 24.31 2.78
CA ALA A 80 8.65 23.45 3.93
C ALA A 80 7.15 23.15 4.10
N LEU A 81 6.29 24.14 3.84
CA LEU A 81 4.83 24.00 3.91
C LEU A 81 4.30 23.00 2.86
N ILE A 82 4.73 23.08 1.60
CA ILE A 82 4.35 22.14 0.54
C ILE A 82 4.85 20.73 0.84
N SER A 83 6.06 20.60 1.40
CA SER A 83 6.55 19.30 1.84
C SER A 83 5.66 18.70 2.94
N LYS A 84 5.19 19.53 3.89
CA LYS A 84 4.24 19.12 4.92
C LYS A 84 2.88 18.74 4.34
N ILE A 85 2.32 19.53 3.42
CA ILE A 85 1.08 19.20 2.70
C ILE A 85 1.18 17.83 2.03
N ARG A 86 2.31 17.55 1.37
CA ARG A 86 2.55 16.26 0.72
C ARG A 86 2.51 15.10 1.72
N GLN A 87 3.12 15.27 2.88
CA GLN A 87 3.10 14.26 3.93
C GLN A 87 1.68 13.99 4.44
N TYR A 88 0.88 15.04 4.67
CA TYR A 88 -0.54 14.90 5.01
C TYR A 88 -1.33 14.20 3.90
N ALA A 89 -1.06 14.52 2.63
CA ALA A 89 -1.72 13.87 1.50
C ALA A 89 -1.37 12.38 1.42
N PHE A 90 -0.12 11.99 1.65
CA PHE A 90 0.27 10.57 1.73
C PHE A 90 -0.39 9.87 2.92
N TYR A 91 -0.47 10.53 4.07
CA TYR A 91 -1.16 10.00 5.24
C TYR A 91 -2.63 9.68 4.96
N TRP A 92 -3.34 10.62 4.34
CA TRP A 92 -4.74 10.42 3.93
C TRP A 92 -4.89 9.37 2.85
N ALA A 93 -4.02 9.36 1.85
CA ALA A 93 -4.01 8.34 0.81
C ALA A 93 -3.83 6.94 1.37
N ALA A 94 -2.88 6.75 2.30
CA ALA A 94 -2.68 5.48 2.99
C ALA A 94 -3.91 5.10 3.81
N SER A 95 -4.42 6.03 4.63
CA SER A 95 -5.56 5.79 5.52
C SER A 95 -6.81 5.40 4.75
N ILE A 96 -7.10 6.09 3.63
CA ILE A 96 -8.22 5.77 2.75
C ILE A 96 -8.00 4.40 2.11
N THR A 97 -6.81 4.10 1.59
CA THR A 97 -6.49 2.79 0.99
C THR A 97 -6.69 1.65 1.99
N TRP A 98 -6.22 1.82 3.22
CA TRP A 98 -6.37 0.83 4.28
C TRP A 98 -7.84 0.66 4.70
N ALA A 99 -8.60 1.76 4.78
CA ALA A 99 -10.03 1.72 5.08
C ALA A 99 -10.84 1.06 3.95
N THR A 100 -10.55 1.36 2.68
CA THR A 100 -11.22 0.74 1.53
C THR A 100 -10.87 -0.73 1.42
N THR A 101 -9.61 -1.10 1.69
CA THR A 101 -9.17 -2.49 1.78
C THR A 101 -9.94 -3.23 2.87
N ALA A 102 -10.01 -2.66 4.07
CA ALA A 102 -10.75 -3.25 5.18
C ALA A 102 -12.24 -3.43 4.86
N MET A 103 -12.87 -2.40 4.27
CA MET A 103 -14.26 -2.44 3.83
C MET A 103 -14.48 -3.52 2.76
N TYR A 104 -13.58 -3.65 1.80
CA TYR A 104 -13.63 -4.67 0.76
C TYR A 104 -13.70 -6.08 1.37
N PHE A 105 -12.82 -6.39 2.33
CA PHE A 105 -12.84 -7.70 2.98
C PHE A 105 -14.12 -7.92 3.81
N ILE A 106 -14.61 -6.91 4.52
CA ILE A 106 -15.90 -7.03 5.24
C ILE A 106 -17.03 -7.39 4.26
N LEU A 107 -17.12 -6.68 3.13
CA LEU A 107 -18.13 -6.91 2.12
C LEU A 107 -17.98 -8.31 1.49
N MET A 108 -16.76 -8.76 1.21
CA MET A 108 -16.48 -10.08 0.65
C MET A 108 -17.04 -11.19 1.56
N ASN A 109 -16.74 -11.14 2.86
CA ASN A 109 -17.27 -12.13 3.82
C ASN A 109 -18.79 -12.03 3.98
N PHE A 110 -19.34 -10.83 3.94
CA PHE A 110 -20.79 -10.63 4.03
C PHE A 110 -21.51 -11.24 2.83
N PHE A 111 -20.98 -11.06 1.61
CA PHE A 111 -21.57 -11.65 0.41
C PHE A 111 -21.37 -13.16 0.33
N ASP A 112 -20.24 -13.69 0.77
CA ASP A 112 -20.02 -15.14 0.90
C ASP A 112 -21.06 -15.79 1.83
N PHE A 113 -21.49 -15.08 2.87
CA PHE A 113 -22.50 -15.56 3.81
C PHE A 113 -23.95 -15.51 3.29
N ILE A 114 -24.31 -14.49 2.49
CA ILE A 114 -25.73 -14.17 2.19
C ILE A 114 -26.11 -14.40 0.72
N ALA A 115 -25.19 -14.25 -0.23
CA ALA A 115 -25.57 -14.02 -1.61
C ALA A 115 -25.89 -15.32 -2.39
N PRO A 116 -26.95 -15.33 -3.22
CA PRO A 116 -27.10 -16.33 -4.26
C PRO A 116 -25.97 -16.20 -5.29
N SER A 117 -25.58 -17.32 -5.91
CA SER A 117 -24.34 -17.47 -6.70
C SER A 117 -24.02 -16.33 -7.69
N ARG A 118 -25.02 -15.76 -8.39
CA ARG A 118 -24.77 -14.75 -9.43
C ARG A 118 -24.29 -13.38 -8.93
N LEU A 119 -24.78 -12.90 -7.78
CA LEU A 119 -24.30 -11.62 -7.22
C LEU A 119 -22.90 -11.79 -6.63
N PHE A 120 -22.64 -12.97 -6.07
CA PHE A 120 -21.32 -13.35 -5.58
C PHE A 120 -20.28 -13.35 -6.71
N ASP A 121 -20.60 -13.93 -7.88
CA ASP A 121 -19.69 -13.96 -9.03
C ASP A 121 -19.25 -12.54 -9.48
N LEU A 122 -20.19 -11.59 -9.59
CA LEU A 122 -19.85 -10.21 -9.93
C LEU A 122 -18.95 -9.57 -8.87
N PHE A 123 -19.24 -9.82 -7.59
CA PHE A 123 -18.44 -9.29 -6.49
C PHE A 123 -17.03 -9.90 -6.45
N VAL A 124 -16.89 -11.19 -6.77
CA VAL A 124 -15.59 -11.85 -6.91
C VAL A 124 -14.78 -11.26 -8.06
N ILE A 125 -15.40 -10.99 -9.22
CA ILE A 125 -14.72 -10.34 -10.35
C ILE A 125 -14.22 -8.94 -9.96
N LEU A 126 -15.09 -8.12 -9.36
CA LEU A 126 -14.72 -6.78 -8.87
C LEU A 126 -13.66 -6.85 -7.77
N GLY A 127 -13.73 -7.87 -6.92
CA GLY A 127 -12.78 -8.10 -5.84
C GLY A 127 -11.39 -8.48 -6.34
N ASN A 128 -11.31 -9.34 -7.35
CA ASN A 128 -10.05 -9.67 -8.00
C ASN A 128 -9.42 -8.42 -8.64
N LEU A 129 -10.20 -7.59 -9.33
CA LEU A 129 -9.71 -6.31 -9.85
C LEU A 129 -9.22 -5.40 -8.71
N PHE A 130 -9.96 -5.32 -7.60
CA PHE A 130 -9.56 -4.50 -6.46
C PHE A 130 -8.23 -4.99 -5.86
N ILE A 131 -8.06 -6.29 -5.63
CA ILE A 131 -6.82 -6.87 -5.08
C ILE A 131 -5.64 -6.61 -6.02
N VAL A 132 -5.80 -6.92 -7.31
CA VAL A 132 -4.74 -6.77 -8.32
C VAL A 132 -4.29 -5.32 -8.43
N TYR A 133 -5.22 -4.36 -8.42
CA TYR A 133 -4.91 -2.94 -8.62
C TYR A 133 -4.84 -2.14 -7.31
N ASN A 134 -4.87 -2.78 -6.14
CA ASN A 134 -4.86 -2.08 -4.85
C ASN A 134 -3.61 -1.21 -4.67
N PHE A 135 -2.47 -1.66 -5.21
CA PHE A 135 -1.23 -0.90 -5.16
C PHE A 135 -1.36 0.48 -5.84
N LEU A 136 -2.30 0.70 -6.76
CA LEU A 136 -2.51 2.00 -7.40
C LEU A 136 -3.32 2.97 -6.54
N VAL A 137 -4.16 2.46 -5.63
CA VAL A 137 -5.12 3.25 -4.83
C VAL A 137 -4.43 4.38 -4.05
N PRO A 138 -3.29 4.18 -3.34
CA PRO A 138 -2.62 5.27 -2.64
C PRO A 138 -2.24 6.42 -3.55
N ILE A 139 -1.73 6.14 -4.76
CA ILE A 139 -1.28 7.20 -5.68
C ILE A 139 -2.47 7.91 -6.32
N ILE A 140 -3.52 7.16 -6.68
CA ILE A 140 -4.77 7.72 -7.22
C ILE A 140 -5.42 8.67 -6.20
N VAL A 141 -5.46 8.29 -4.91
CA VAL A 141 -6.02 9.12 -3.84
C VAL A 141 -5.10 10.29 -3.49
N PHE A 142 -3.78 10.09 -3.57
CA PHE A 142 -2.79 11.12 -3.22
C PHE A 142 -2.95 12.41 -4.04
N PHE A 143 -3.11 12.32 -5.36
CA PHE A 143 -3.19 13.51 -6.22
C PHE A 143 -4.37 14.46 -5.91
N PRO A 144 -5.64 13.99 -5.84
CA PRO A 144 -6.77 14.84 -5.50
C PRO A 144 -6.66 15.40 -4.09
N VAL A 145 -6.24 14.58 -3.10
CA VAL A 145 -6.04 15.05 -1.72
C VAL A 145 -4.95 16.11 -1.63
N PHE A 146 -3.82 15.91 -2.31
CA PHE A 146 -2.73 16.88 -2.36
C PHE A 146 -3.18 18.21 -2.99
N TRP A 147 -3.97 18.15 -4.06
CA TRP A 147 -4.49 19.35 -4.72
C TRP A 147 -5.50 20.08 -3.84
N TYR A 148 -6.41 19.34 -3.20
CA TYR A 148 -7.37 19.86 -2.24
C TYR A 148 -6.68 20.59 -1.08
N LEU A 149 -5.78 19.92 -0.35
CA LEU A 149 -5.06 20.51 0.79
C LEU A 149 -4.24 21.74 0.39
N ARG A 150 -3.65 21.71 -0.81
CA ARG A 150 -2.92 22.87 -1.35
C ARG A 150 -3.84 24.05 -1.61
N SER A 151 -5.06 23.81 -2.11
CA SER A 151 -6.03 24.87 -2.34
C SER A 151 -6.49 25.48 -1.01
N THR A 152 -6.82 24.65 -0.02
CA THR A 152 -7.25 25.08 1.31
C THR A 152 -6.23 26.01 1.99
N ILE A 153 -4.94 25.66 1.94
CA ILE A 153 -3.89 26.47 2.57
C ILE A 153 -3.65 27.81 1.87
N LYS A 154 -3.91 27.91 0.56
CA LYS A 154 -3.86 29.20 -0.14
C LYS A 154 -4.91 30.19 0.39
N HIS A 155 -5.97 29.70 1.01
CA HIS A 155 -7.00 30.52 1.64
C HIS A 155 -6.68 30.88 3.11
N GLY A 156 -5.49 30.53 3.61
CA GLY A 156 -5.04 30.90 4.96
C GLY A 156 -5.34 29.88 6.06
N ASP A 157 -5.94 28.74 5.71
CA ASP A 157 -6.26 27.70 6.68
C ASP A 157 -5.02 26.97 7.22
N GLN A 158 -5.00 26.74 8.53
CA GLN A 158 -3.95 25.96 9.18
C GLN A 158 -4.18 24.45 9.01
N LEU A 159 -3.10 23.71 8.74
CA LEU A 159 -3.12 22.25 8.73
C LEU A 159 -3.38 21.68 10.12
N LYS A 160 -4.62 21.25 10.37
CA LYS A 160 -4.99 20.54 11.60
C LYS A 160 -4.62 19.06 11.49
N PRO A 161 -4.05 18.43 12.53
CA PRO A 161 -3.86 16.98 12.55
C PRO A 161 -5.25 16.32 12.56
N VAL A 162 -5.52 15.50 11.56
CA VAL A 162 -6.77 14.75 11.47
C VAL A 162 -6.43 13.26 11.51
N TYR A 163 -7.11 12.56 12.41
CA TYR A 163 -7.03 11.11 12.54
C TYR A 163 -8.31 10.51 11.98
N LEU A 164 -8.21 9.36 11.30
CA LEU A 164 -9.41 8.64 10.88
C LEU A 164 -10.17 8.13 12.12
N VAL A 165 -9.42 7.66 13.13
CA VAL A 165 -9.99 7.21 14.40
C VAL A 165 -9.39 8.01 15.56
N ARG A 166 -10.22 8.83 16.20
CA ARG A 166 -9.79 9.73 17.29
C ARG A 166 -9.57 9.01 18.63
N SER A 167 -10.21 7.86 18.84
CA SER A 167 -10.22 7.18 20.13
C SER A 167 -8.93 6.36 20.37
N PRO A 168 -8.18 6.61 21.46
CA PRO A 168 -7.00 5.82 21.81
C PRO A 168 -7.36 4.38 22.25
N ALA A 169 -8.59 4.15 22.70
CA ALA A 169 -9.06 2.80 23.06
C ALA A 169 -9.06 1.86 21.83
N ILE A 170 -9.39 2.40 20.65
CA ILE A 170 -9.37 1.62 19.39
C ILE A 170 -7.94 1.26 18.99
N ASN A 171 -6.95 2.11 19.30
CA ASN A 171 -5.54 1.79 19.07
C ASN A 171 -5.10 0.57 19.92
N ILE A 172 -5.48 0.55 21.20
CA ILE A 172 -5.18 -0.58 22.10
C ILE A 172 -5.90 -1.85 21.63
N LEU A 173 -7.18 -1.75 21.28
CA LEU A 173 -7.95 -2.87 20.74
C LEU A 173 -7.31 -3.40 19.45
N GLY A 174 -6.90 -2.52 18.54
CA GLY A 174 -6.21 -2.87 17.30
C GLY A 174 -4.92 -3.64 17.57
N LYS A 175 -4.08 -3.18 18.51
CA LYS A 175 -2.85 -3.89 18.92
C LYS A 175 -3.13 -5.31 19.43
N CYS A 176 -4.05 -5.44 20.39
CA CYS A 176 -4.40 -6.73 20.98
C CYS A 176 -4.98 -7.68 19.92
N ALA A 177 -5.87 -7.17 19.08
CA ALA A 177 -6.45 -7.96 18.01
C ALA A 177 -5.39 -8.34 16.96
N THR A 178 -4.50 -7.45 16.52
CA THR A 178 -3.43 -7.80 15.57
C THR A 178 -2.55 -8.93 16.11
N LEU A 179 -2.17 -8.88 17.40
CA LEU A 179 -1.42 -9.96 18.04
C LEU A 179 -2.21 -11.28 18.07
N LEU A 180 -3.50 -11.23 18.41
CA LEU A 180 -4.37 -12.40 18.42
C LEU A 180 -4.48 -13.02 17.02
N PHE A 181 -4.75 -12.23 15.97
CA PHE A 181 -4.85 -12.72 14.59
C PHE A 181 -3.52 -13.29 14.08
N MET A 182 -2.38 -12.69 14.44
CA MET A 182 -1.06 -13.27 14.12
C MET A 182 -0.84 -14.60 14.82
N LEU A 183 -1.20 -14.72 16.11
CA LEU A 183 -1.07 -15.98 16.86
C LEU A 183 -1.97 -17.08 16.28
N VAL A 184 -3.25 -16.78 16.09
CA VAL A 184 -4.20 -17.69 15.44
C VAL A 184 -3.68 -18.09 14.07
N GLY A 185 -3.08 -17.15 13.35
CA GLY A 185 -2.56 -17.43 12.04
C GLY A 185 -1.36 -18.36 12.01
N ILE A 186 -0.42 -18.17 12.93
CA ILE A 186 0.72 -19.07 13.12
C ILE A 186 0.23 -20.48 13.51
N ILE A 187 -0.69 -20.58 14.47
CA ILE A 187 -1.26 -21.88 14.87
C ILE A 187 -1.94 -22.54 13.68
N THR A 188 -2.77 -21.80 12.94
CA THR A 188 -3.49 -22.38 11.80
C THR A 188 -2.54 -22.84 10.70
N GLY A 189 -1.50 -22.05 10.41
CA GLY A 189 -0.46 -22.39 9.46
C GLY A 189 0.43 -23.58 9.89
N LEU A 190 0.60 -23.82 11.18
CA LEU A 190 1.39 -24.97 11.66
C LEU A 190 0.59 -26.28 11.69
N PHE A 191 -0.72 -26.21 11.94
CA PHE A 191 -1.53 -27.41 12.20
C PHE A 191 -2.52 -27.78 11.07
N PHE A 192 -2.85 -26.87 10.15
CA PHE A 192 -3.93 -27.06 9.17
C PHE A 192 -3.53 -26.81 7.70
N THR A 193 -2.24 -26.97 7.36
CA THR A 193 -1.67 -26.73 6.02
C THR A 193 -2.27 -27.55 4.88
N SER A 194 -3.09 -28.58 5.14
CA SER A 194 -3.55 -29.50 4.08
C SER A 194 -4.81 -29.05 3.33
N ASN A 195 -5.55 -28.05 3.83
CA ASN A 195 -6.74 -27.54 3.15
C ASN A 195 -6.51 -26.09 2.72
N ASN A 196 -6.56 -25.82 1.41
CA ASN A 196 -6.48 -24.49 0.77
C ASN A 196 -7.58 -23.49 1.21
N SER A 197 -8.32 -23.80 2.27
CA SER A 197 -9.26 -22.92 2.91
C SER A 197 -8.49 -21.93 3.77
N TYR A 198 -8.05 -20.81 3.19
CA TYR A 198 -7.61 -19.67 3.97
C TYR A 198 -8.74 -19.34 4.97
N PRO A 199 -8.50 -19.43 6.28
CA PRO A 199 -9.57 -19.22 7.24
C PRO A 199 -10.13 -17.80 7.05
N VAL A 200 -11.46 -17.71 6.99
CA VAL A 200 -12.22 -16.44 6.98
C VAL A 200 -11.66 -15.44 7.99
N ILE A 201 -11.12 -15.90 9.11
CA ILE A 201 -10.46 -15.05 10.11
C ILE A 201 -9.34 -14.17 9.52
N PHE A 202 -8.53 -14.65 8.58
CA PHE A 202 -7.43 -13.87 8.03
C PHE A 202 -7.87 -12.73 7.12
N THR A 203 -9.08 -12.82 6.56
CA THR A 203 -9.64 -11.73 5.76
C THR A 203 -9.93 -10.48 6.59
N LEU A 204 -10.10 -10.61 7.91
CA LEU A 204 -10.28 -9.48 8.83
C LEU A 204 -8.95 -8.86 9.30
N PHE A 205 -7.82 -9.51 9.04
CA PHE A 205 -6.51 -9.01 9.45
C PHE A 205 -6.18 -7.59 8.95
N PRO A 206 -6.44 -7.23 7.67
CA PRO A 206 -6.21 -5.87 7.15
C PRO A 206 -7.02 -4.81 7.89
N LEU A 207 -8.26 -5.14 8.30
CA LEU A 207 -9.11 -4.25 9.09
C LEU A 207 -8.50 -4.00 10.47
N VAL A 208 -8.07 -5.06 11.15
CA VAL A 208 -7.52 -4.95 12.50
C VAL A 208 -6.23 -4.14 12.51
N ILE A 209 -5.34 -4.35 11.53
CA ILE A 209 -4.14 -3.52 11.40
C ILE A 209 -4.53 -2.08 11.03
N ALA A 210 -5.52 -1.86 10.15
CA ALA A 210 -5.99 -0.52 9.83
C ALA A 210 -6.48 0.22 11.08
N LEU A 211 -7.22 -0.45 11.97
CA LEU A 211 -7.67 0.12 13.24
C LEU A 211 -6.50 0.53 14.14
N TRP A 212 -5.45 -0.28 14.22
CA TRP A 212 -4.23 0.09 14.96
C TRP A 212 -3.54 1.31 14.32
N VAL A 213 -3.25 1.23 13.03
CA VAL A 213 -2.44 2.21 12.31
C VAL A 213 -3.13 3.58 12.19
N CYS A 214 -4.44 3.59 11.99
CA CYS A 214 -5.23 4.81 11.78
C CYS A 214 -5.72 5.45 13.09
N ALA A 215 -5.58 4.77 14.23
CA ALA A 215 -5.98 5.28 15.52
C ALA A 215 -4.89 6.13 16.19
N LYS A 216 -5.35 7.20 16.85
CA LYS A 216 -4.51 8.09 17.66
C LYS A 216 -3.81 7.28 18.77
N GLU A 217 -2.50 7.48 18.94
CA GLU A 217 -1.76 6.87 20.05
C GLU A 217 -2.09 7.56 21.38
N PRO A 218 -2.08 6.83 22.51
CA PRO A 218 -2.11 7.44 23.83
C PRO A 218 -0.96 8.45 23.97
N HIS A 219 -1.26 9.66 24.43
CA HIS A 219 -0.29 10.76 24.59
C HIS A 219 0.42 11.20 23.30
N GLU A 220 -0.22 11.05 22.13
CA GLU A 220 0.34 11.56 20.87
C GLU A 220 0.42 13.08 20.84
N ASP A 221 1.66 13.59 20.82
CA ASP A 221 2.02 14.99 20.68
C ASP A 221 2.26 15.38 19.22
N LYS A 222 2.63 16.65 18.97
CA LYS A 222 2.89 17.14 17.61
C LYS A 222 4.12 16.47 16.98
N ALA A 223 5.13 16.12 17.77
CA ALA A 223 6.36 15.49 17.29
C ALA A 223 6.12 14.02 16.88
N LEU A 224 5.37 13.26 17.68
CA LEU A 224 4.98 11.89 17.35
C LEU A 224 4.07 11.86 16.11
N PHE A 225 3.16 12.82 15.97
CA PHE A 225 2.36 12.93 14.76
C PHE A 225 3.21 13.24 13.52
N ALA A 226 4.20 14.12 13.63
CA ALA A 226 5.16 14.37 12.54
C ALA A 226 5.96 13.10 12.19
N THR A 227 6.31 12.29 13.20
CA THR A 227 6.96 10.99 13.02
C THR A 227 6.05 10.01 12.26
N ARG A 228 4.76 9.97 12.61
CA ARG A 228 3.75 9.17 11.90
C ARG A 228 3.65 9.56 10.43
N LEU A 229 3.57 10.86 10.13
CA LEU A 229 3.51 11.36 8.77
C LEU A 229 4.74 10.94 7.94
N ASN A 230 5.95 11.03 8.53
CA ASN A 230 7.18 10.56 7.90
C ASN A 230 7.17 9.03 7.68
N ALA A 231 6.69 8.28 8.66
CA ALA A 231 6.62 6.83 8.61
C ALA A 231 5.66 6.35 7.51
N VAL A 232 4.48 6.97 7.36
CA VAL A 232 3.54 6.63 6.27
C VAL A 232 4.15 6.93 4.90
N GLN A 233 4.80 8.08 4.74
CA GLN A 233 5.44 8.41 3.47
C GLN A 233 6.53 7.38 3.12
N LEU A 234 7.36 6.99 4.08
CA LEU A 234 8.42 6.00 3.86
C LEU A 234 7.84 4.60 3.64
N SER A 235 6.77 4.22 4.33
CA SER A 235 6.18 2.89 4.18
C SER A 235 5.56 2.66 2.81
N ILE A 236 4.85 3.66 2.27
CA ILE A 236 4.33 3.59 0.90
C ILE A 236 5.49 3.49 -0.10
N PHE A 237 6.56 4.26 0.09
CA PHE A 237 7.72 4.21 -0.80
C PHE A 237 8.41 2.84 -0.80
N VAL A 238 8.69 2.30 0.39
CA VAL A 238 9.30 0.97 0.54
C VAL A 238 8.36 -0.12 0.01
N HIS A 239 7.06 0.00 0.23
CA HIS A 239 6.05 -0.90 -0.32
C HIS A 239 6.14 -0.98 -1.85
N TYR A 240 6.22 0.14 -2.57
CA TYR A 240 6.36 0.11 -4.03
C TYR A 240 7.68 -0.50 -4.51
N LEU A 241 8.79 -0.26 -3.81
CA LEU A 241 10.08 -0.87 -4.15
C LEU A 241 10.03 -2.39 -3.96
N LEU A 242 9.47 -2.84 -2.84
CA LEU A 242 9.27 -4.27 -2.57
C LEU A 242 8.29 -4.88 -3.56
N PHE A 243 7.20 -4.19 -3.91
CA PHE A 243 6.25 -4.65 -4.90
C PHE A 243 6.94 -4.94 -6.24
N ILE A 244 7.72 -4.00 -6.76
CA ILE A 244 8.50 -4.22 -8.00
C ILE A 244 9.44 -5.41 -7.83
N LEU A 245 10.23 -5.44 -6.75
CA LEU A 245 11.21 -6.51 -6.55
C LEU A 245 10.56 -7.89 -6.50
N VAL A 246 9.48 -8.03 -5.73
CA VAL A 246 8.77 -9.30 -5.60
C VAL A 246 8.09 -9.66 -6.92
N TYR A 247 7.58 -8.68 -7.66
CA TYR A 247 6.95 -8.93 -8.96
C TYR A 247 7.91 -9.53 -10.00
N TRP A 248 9.20 -9.19 -9.92
CA TRP A 248 10.24 -9.78 -10.77
C TRP A 248 10.80 -11.11 -10.26
N VAL A 249 10.57 -11.45 -8.99
CA VAL A 249 11.16 -12.64 -8.36
C VAL A 249 10.18 -13.80 -8.28
N VAL A 250 8.87 -13.51 -8.14
CA VAL A 250 7.83 -14.50 -7.94
C VAL A 250 6.95 -14.60 -9.17
N TYR A 251 6.94 -15.79 -9.77
CA TYR A 251 6.17 -16.13 -10.99
C TYR A 251 5.16 -17.25 -10.71
N GLY A 252 4.07 -17.28 -11.48
CA GLY A 252 3.10 -18.40 -11.45
C GLY A 252 1.96 -18.24 -10.44
N TRP A 253 1.43 -19.35 -9.92
CA TRP A 253 0.28 -19.35 -8.99
C TRP A 253 0.57 -18.59 -7.68
N ASP A 254 1.84 -18.61 -7.25
CA ASP A 254 2.36 -17.83 -6.13
C ASP A 254 2.20 -16.30 -6.33
N TYR A 255 2.01 -15.83 -7.56
CA TYR A 255 1.86 -14.41 -7.86
C TYR A 255 0.56 -13.83 -7.28
N ALA A 256 -0.56 -14.57 -7.34
CA ALA A 256 -1.83 -14.11 -6.80
C ALA A 256 -1.77 -13.97 -5.27
N ASP A 257 -1.11 -14.93 -4.61
CA ASP A 257 -0.88 -14.90 -3.16
C ASP A 257 0.04 -13.74 -2.77
N VAL A 258 1.09 -13.48 -3.56
CA VAL A 258 1.97 -12.30 -3.40
C VAL A 258 1.18 -10.99 -3.52
N LEU A 259 0.32 -10.86 -4.53
CA LEU A 259 -0.54 -9.68 -4.69
C LEU A 259 -1.48 -9.53 -3.49
N GLY A 260 -2.06 -10.64 -3.02
CA GLY A 260 -2.84 -10.71 -1.78
C GLY A 260 -2.06 -10.21 -0.57
N CYS A 261 -0.82 -10.67 -0.37
CA CYS A 261 0.07 -10.16 0.68
C CYS A 261 0.40 -8.67 0.51
N SER A 262 0.51 -8.19 -0.72
CA SER A 262 0.83 -6.79 -0.99
C SER A 262 -0.22 -5.83 -0.40
N VAL A 263 -1.49 -6.25 -0.37
CA VAL A 263 -2.63 -5.48 0.16
C VAL A 263 -2.39 -5.02 1.59
N VAL A 264 -1.78 -5.87 2.42
CA VAL A 264 -1.51 -5.61 3.85
C VAL A 264 -0.09 -5.09 4.09
N SER A 265 0.84 -5.40 3.19
CA SER A 265 2.27 -5.12 3.38
C SER A 265 2.57 -3.64 3.69
N SER A 266 1.89 -2.68 3.07
CA SER A 266 2.10 -1.25 3.36
C SER A 266 1.78 -0.87 4.81
N GLN A 267 0.81 -1.55 5.45
CA GLN A 267 0.45 -1.36 6.84
C GLN A 267 1.52 -1.97 7.77
N LEU A 268 2.00 -3.17 7.45
CA LEU A 268 3.06 -3.83 8.21
C LEU A 268 4.38 -3.06 8.16
N ILE A 269 4.77 -2.60 6.96
CA ILE A 269 5.94 -1.74 6.77
C ILE A 269 5.77 -0.44 7.57
N PHE A 270 4.58 0.16 7.57
CA PHE A 270 4.31 1.33 8.39
C PHE A 270 4.57 1.08 9.88
N LEU A 271 4.08 -0.03 10.44
CA LEU A 271 4.30 -0.36 11.85
C LEU A 271 5.79 -0.45 12.17
N VAL A 272 6.54 -1.22 11.37
CA VAL A 272 8.00 -1.38 11.53
C VAL A 272 8.70 -0.02 11.48
N VAL A 273 8.43 0.78 10.46
CA VAL A 273 9.05 2.10 10.27
C VAL A 273 8.66 3.06 11.40
N PHE A 274 7.39 3.11 11.79
CA PHE A 274 6.89 4.02 12.81
C PHE A 274 7.51 3.73 14.18
N PHE A 275 7.53 2.47 14.62
CA PHE A 275 8.14 2.12 15.90
C PHE A 275 9.66 2.28 15.88
N TRP A 276 10.32 2.01 14.75
CA TRP A 276 11.75 2.27 14.60
C TRP A 276 12.08 3.77 14.70
N MET A 277 11.33 4.63 14.01
CA MET A 277 11.51 6.08 14.09
C MET A 277 11.19 6.62 15.48
N ARG A 278 10.15 6.09 16.14
CA ARG A 278 9.79 6.45 17.52
C ARG A 278 10.89 6.06 18.51
N TYR A 279 11.49 4.88 18.37
CA TYR A 279 12.58 4.43 19.23
C TYR A 279 13.84 5.30 19.08
N LYS A 280 14.11 5.77 17.86
CA LYS A 280 15.26 6.65 17.57
C LYS A 280 15.03 8.11 17.94
N ALA A 281 13.79 8.54 18.12
CA ALA A 281 13.51 9.92 18.52
C ALA A 281 14.14 10.14 19.90
N PRO A 282 15.03 11.15 20.07
CA PRO A 282 15.57 11.46 21.37
C PRO A 282 14.41 11.71 22.31
N LYS A 283 14.43 11.09 23.49
CA LYS A 283 13.52 11.47 24.57
C LYS A 283 13.86 12.92 24.85
N MET A 284 13.09 13.85 24.27
CA MET A 284 13.14 15.24 24.74
C MET A 284 12.75 15.13 26.19
N VAL A 285 13.76 15.29 27.05
CA VAL A 285 13.60 15.28 28.48
C VAL A 285 12.54 16.34 28.74
N THR A 286 11.40 15.90 29.26
CA THR A 286 10.38 16.76 29.84
C THR A 286 11.00 17.46 31.05
N GLU A 287 11.83 18.47 30.79
CA GLU A 287 12.43 19.34 31.81
C GLU A 287 11.54 20.55 32.11
N ASP A 288 10.47 20.78 31.34
CA ASP A 288 9.55 21.91 31.54
C ASP A 288 8.43 21.64 32.56
N SER A 289 8.64 20.77 33.56
CA SER A 289 7.66 20.54 34.65
C SER A 289 8.20 20.81 36.05
N VAL A 290 9.22 21.66 36.18
CA VAL A 290 9.66 22.20 37.47
C VAL A 290 9.78 23.72 37.36
N GLU A 291 8.63 24.41 37.27
CA GLU A 291 8.45 25.80 37.72
C GLU A 291 7.08 25.93 38.40
#